data_AF-A0A842QMW0-F1
#
_entry.id   AF-A0A842QMW0-F1
#
_cell.length_a   1.000
_cell.length_b   1.000
_cell.length_c   1.000
_cell.angle_alpha   90.00
_cell.angle_beta   90.00
_cell.angle_gamma   90.00
#
_symmetry.space_group_name_H-M   'P 1'
#
loop_
_entity.id
_entity.type
_entity.pdbx_description
1 polymer ?
#
loop_
_entity_poly.entity_id
_entity_poly.type
_entity_poly.pdbx_seq_one_letter_code
_entity_poly.pdbx_strand_id
1 'polypeptide(L)'
;MATFLDVSGLQAFSHIFVFLLVLLAVYAVFAYNNAFGGAKWIAWLIALVVAIFVIMSDLLTGLIQHIAPWFAVLFVFVIFIATASKIFGAASSDAADYKWILFVVIVIIFIVGSLLYLRKETAVPGDLDEEGREIKEDSYLTTSNFIFHPKVMGIIFILLVAIFTVALLAGKTT
;
A
#
# COMPACT_ATOMS: atom_id res chain seq x y z
N MET A 1 -26.83 -20.51 -10.85
CA MET A 1 -27.34 -21.31 -9.71
C MET A 1 -26.88 -20.64 -8.44
N ALA A 2 -27.77 -20.62 -7.45
CA ALA A 2 -27.65 -19.90 -6.19
C ALA A 2 -26.48 -20.40 -5.33
N THR A 3 -25.26 -19.88 -5.51
CA THR A 3 -24.26 -19.91 -4.43
C THR A 3 -24.37 -18.61 -3.63
N PHE A 4 -25.37 -18.55 -2.75
CA PHE A 4 -25.63 -17.40 -1.87
C PHE A 4 -24.69 -17.36 -0.64
N LEU A 5 -23.82 -18.36 -0.50
CA LEU A 5 -22.68 -18.36 0.42
C LEU A 5 -21.35 -17.88 -0.24
N ASP A 6 -21.34 -17.59 -1.55
CA ASP A 6 -20.07 -17.52 -2.33
C ASP A 6 -19.43 -16.13 -2.42
N VAL A 7 -20.22 -15.05 -2.43
CA VAL A 7 -19.68 -13.71 -2.74
C VAL A 7 -19.77 -12.75 -1.57
N SER A 8 -20.91 -12.69 -0.86
CA SER A 8 -21.09 -11.73 0.23
C SER A 8 -20.25 -12.05 1.47
N GLY A 9 -20.18 -13.34 1.86
CA GLY A 9 -19.31 -13.79 2.96
C GLY A 9 -17.83 -13.60 2.66
N LEU A 10 -17.43 -13.85 1.41
CA LEU A 10 -16.06 -13.66 0.93
C LEU A 10 -15.68 -12.17 0.89
N GLN A 11 -16.62 -11.31 0.52
CA GLN A 11 -16.40 -9.86 0.49
C GLN A 11 -16.22 -9.27 1.90
N ALA A 12 -16.98 -9.73 2.89
CA ALA A 12 -16.78 -9.35 4.29
C ALA A 12 -15.43 -9.87 4.82
N PHE A 13 -15.06 -11.10 4.48
CA PHE A 13 -13.76 -11.67 4.82
C PHE A 13 -12.60 -10.89 4.20
N SER A 14 -12.76 -10.39 2.96
CA SER A 14 -11.75 -9.57 2.28
C SER A 14 -11.37 -8.31 3.08
N HIS A 15 -12.35 -7.60 3.64
CA HIS A 15 -12.09 -6.40 4.47
C HIS A 15 -11.36 -6.76 5.78
N ILE A 16 -11.80 -7.83 6.44
CA ILE A 16 -11.15 -8.34 7.66
C ILE A 16 -9.72 -8.80 7.36
N PHE A 17 -9.51 -9.44 6.21
CA PHE A 17 -8.20 -9.87 5.77
C PHE A 17 -7.26 -8.69 5.53
N VAL A 18 -7.70 -7.64 4.83
CA VAL A 18 -6.92 -6.40 4.65
C VAL A 18 -6.56 -5.78 5.99
N PHE A 19 -7.53 -5.68 6.90
CA PHE A 19 -7.31 -5.16 8.25
C PHE A 19 -6.18 -5.91 8.96
N LEU A 20 -6.27 -7.25 9.01
CA LEU A 20 -5.27 -8.09 9.66
C LEU A 20 -3.91 -8.01 8.97
N LEU A 21 -3.88 -8.01 7.64
CA LEU A 21 -2.65 -7.94 6.86
C LEU A 21 -1.91 -6.63 7.13
N VAL A 22 -2.62 -5.50 7.13
CA VAL A 22 -2.02 -4.19 7.43
C VAL A 22 -1.57 -4.10 8.88
N LEU A 23 -2.41 -4.54 9.82
CA LEU A 23 -2.06 -4.58 11.24
C LEU A 23 -0.73 -5.33 11.45
N LEU A 24 -0.62 -6.52 10.85
CA LEU A 24 0.55 -7.39 11.02
C LEU A 24 1.78 -6.84 10.28
N ALA A 25 1.60 -6.31 9.06
CA ALA A 25 2.69 -5.71 8.29
C ALA A 25 3.27 -4.45 8.97
N VAL A 26 2.42 -3.52 9.41
CA VAL A 26 2.85 -2.30 10.10
C VAL A 26 3.50 -2.64 11.43
N TYR A 27 2.91 -3.58 12.18
CA TYR A 27 3.53 -4.07 13.41
C TYR A 27 4.89 -4.71 13.16
N ALA A 28 5.04 -5.54 12.13
CA ALA A 28 6.30 -6.18 11.78
C ALA A 28 7.39 -5.16 11.43
N VAL A 29 7.05 -4.09 10.71
CA VAL A 29 7.98 -2.99 10.40
C VAL A 29 8.45 -2.30 11.69
N PHE A 30 7.53 -1.97 12.61
CA PHE A 30 7.91 -1.35 13.88
C PHE A 30 8.70 -2.28 14.80
N ALA A 31 8.36 -3.58 14.81
CA ALA A 31 9.06 -4.59 15.58
C ALA A 31 10.49 -4.81 15.08
N TYR A 32 10.69 -4.82 13.76
CA TYR A 32 12.02 -4.95 13.15
C TYR A 32 12.92 -3.74 13.43
N ASN A 33 12.35 -2.53 13.33
CA ASN A 33 13.11 -1.29 13.52
C ASN A 33 13.32 -0.91 15.00
N ASN A 34 12.69 -1.61 15.95
CA ASN A 34 12.72 -1.27 17.38
C ASN A 34 12.43 0.22 17.67
N ALA A 35 11.57 0.85 16.86
CA ALA A 35 11.36 2.31 16.87
C ALA A 35 10.94 2.89 18.24
N PHE A 36 10.39 2.06 19.13
CA PHE A 36 9.88 2.45 20.45
C PHE A 36 10.66 1.84 21.62
N GLY A 37 11.95 1.55 21.45
CA GLY A 37 12.86 1.22 22.56
C GLY A 37 12.44 0.01 23.40
N GLY A 38 11.72 -0.95 22.82
CA GLY A 38 11.25 -2.17 23.48
C GLY A 38 9.81 -2.15 23.98
N ALA A 39 9.10 -1.03 23.92
CA ALA A 39 7.68 -0.95 24.28
C ALA A 39 6.78 -1.55 23.17
N LYS A 40 6.77 -2.88 23.07
CA LYS A 40 6.05 -3.64 22.01
C LYS A 40 4.54 -3.32 21.94
N TRP A 41 3.92 -2.96 23.06
CA TRP A 41 2.50 -2.63 23.11
C TRP A 41 2.17 -1.33 22.37
N ILE A 42 3.10 -0.36 22.36
CA ILE A 42 2.92 0.93 21.64
C ILE A 42 2.93 0.69 20.13
N ALA A 43 3.88 -0.11 19.64
CA ALA A 43 3.95 -0.49 18.23
C ALA A 43 2.66 -1.19 17.76
N TRP A 44 2.09 -2.06 18.60
CA TRP A 44 0.83 -2.73 18.30
C TRP A 44 -0.36 -1.77 18.25
N LEU A 45 -0.45 -0.83 19.19
CA LEU A 45 -1.51 0.17 19.22
C LEU A 45 -1.46 1.11 18.01
N ILE A 46 -0.26 1.56 17.62
CA ILE A 46 -0.09 2.38 16.41
C ILE A 46 -0.46 1.58 15.16
N ALA A 47 -0.01 0.33 15.05
CA ALA A 47 -0.38 -0.53 13.92
C ALA A 47 -1.90 -0.73 13.83
N LEU A 48 -2.59 -0.85 14.97
CA LEU A 48 -4.04 -0.95 15.03
C LEU A 48 -4.73 0.32 14.54
N VAL A 49 -4.27 1.48 14.97
CA VAL A 49 -4.78 2.78 14.49
C VAL A 49 -4.57 2.91 12.98
N VAL A 50 -3.38 2.58 12.47
CA VAL A 50 -3.08 2.61 11.03
C VAL A 50 -3.97 1.65 10.24
N ALA A 51 -4.16 0.42 10.72
CA ALA A 51 -5.03 -0.56 10.06
C ALA A 51 -6.49 -0.06 9.97
N ILE A 52 -7.00 0.60 11.03
CA ILE A 52 -8.32 1.24 11.01
C ILE A 52 -8.39 2.33 9.93
N PHE A 53 -7.39 3.21 9.87
CA PHE A 53 -7.35 4.26 8.83
C PHE A 53 -7.30 3.68 7.42
N VAL A 54 -6.58 2.57 7.22
CA VAL A 54 -6.51 1.92 5.91
C VAL A 54 -7.87 1.36 5.49
N ILE A 55 -8.57 0.64 6.37
CA ILE A 55 -9.89 0.08 6.01
C ILE A 55 -10.96 1.14 5.79
N MET A 56 -10.79 2.34 6.36
CA MET A 56 -11.67 3.48 6.10
C MET A 56 -11.44 4.10 4.72
N SER A 57 -10.33 3.77 4.04
CA SER A 57 -10.03 4.24 2.70
C SER A 57 -10.31 3.14 1.68
N ASP A 58 -11.35 3.31 0.86
CA ASP A 58 -11.71 2.36 -0.20
C ASP A 58 -10.56 2.15 -1.18
N LEU A 59 -9.84 3.23 -1.53
CA LEU A 59 -8.67 3.18 -2.42
C LEU A 59 -7.58 2.29 -1.84
N LEU A 60 -7.18 2.50 -0.58
CA LEU A 60 -6.11 1.71 0.04
C LEU A 60 -6.57 0.27 0.26
N THR A 61 -7.82 0.07 0.66
CA THR A 61 -8.39 -1.25 0.85
C THR A 61 -8.38 -2.05 -0.45
N GLY A 62 -8.90 -1.49 -1.54
CA GLY A 62 -8.91 -2.16 -2.83
C GLY A 62 -7.50 -2.38 -3.41
N LEU A 63 -6.58 -1.43 -3.19
CA LEU A 63 -5.18 -1.59 -3.55
C LEU A 63 -4.56 -2.80 -2.83
N ILE A 64 -4.77 -2.92 -1.52
CA ILE A 64 -4.23 -4.03 -0.74
C ILE A 64 -4.91 -5.34 -1.11
N GLN A 65 -6.22 -5.35 -1.37
CA GLN A 65 -6.91 -6.54 -1.90
C GLN A 65 -6.32 -7.00 -3.23
N HIS A 66 -5.88 -6.07 -4.08
CA HIS A 66 -5.23 -6.39 -5.33
C HIS A 66 -3.84 -7.01 -5.15
N ILE A 67 -3.07 -6.54 -4.15
CA ILE A 67 -1.71 -7.01 -3.87
C ILE A 67 -1.70 -8.29 -3.02
N ALA A 68 -2.72 -8.50 -2.18
CA ALA A 68 -2.83 -9.59 -1.23
C ALA A 68 -2.60 -11.01 -1.81
N PRO A 69 -3.20 -11.40 -2.95
CA PRO A 69 -2.96 -12.72 -3.55
C PRO A 69 -1.48 -12.97 -3.85
N TRP A 70 -0.77 -11.96 -4.36
CA TRP A 70 0.66 -12.06 -4.67
C TRP A 70 1.51 -12.23 -3.42
N PHE A 71 1.13 -11.54 -2.34
CA PHE A 71 1.80 -11.69 -1.06
C PHE A 71 1.63 -13.10 -0.48
N ALA A 72 0.44 -13.70 -0.62
CA ALA A 72 0.19 -15.08 -0.19
C ALA A 72 1.05 -16.09 -0.97
N VAL A 73 1.14 -15.94 -2.30
CA VAL A 73 2.02 -16.78 -3.14
C VAL A 73 3.48 -16.65 -2.71
N LEU A 74 3.95 -15.43 -2.48
CA LEU A 74 5.31 -15.17 -2.01
C LEU A 74 5.55 -15.84 -0.66
N PHE A 75 4.61 -15.73 0.28
CA PHE A 75 4.73 -16.34 1.61
C PHE A 75 4.88 -17.87 1.53
N VAL A 76 4.10 -18.54 0.68
CA VAL A 76 4.26 -19.98 0.43
C VAL A 76 5.65 -20.29 -0.14
N PHE A 77 6.12 -19.47 -1.09
CA PHE A 77 7.45 -19.64 -1.69
C PHE A 77 8.58 -19.49 -0.66
N VAL A 78 8.46 -18.54 0.26
CA VAL A 78 9.41 -18.33 1.36
C VAL A 78 9.45 -19.54 2.29
N ILE A 79 8.30 -20.15 2.60
CA ILE A 79 8.25 -21.37 3.40
C ILE A 79 8.94 -22.53 2.67
N PHE A 80 8.73 -22.66 1.36
CA PHE A 80 9.40 -23.70 0.57
C PHE A 80 10.91 -23.49 0.51
N ILE A 81 11.39 -22.26 0.27
CA ILE A 81 12.82 -21.95 0.31
C ILE A 81 13.38 -22.26 1.70
N ALA A 82 12.72 -21.79 2.77
CA ALA A 82 13.18 -22.01 4.14
C ALA A 82 13.24 -23.51 4.50
N THR A 83 12.28 -24.30 4.03
CA THR A 83 12.26 -25.76 4.24
C THR A 83 13.33 -26.46 3.40
N ALA A 84 13.48 -26.08 2.12
CA ALA A 84 14.50 -26.62 1.24
C ALA A 84 15.91 -26.36 1.78
N SER A 85 16.21 -25.13 2.20
CA SER A 85 17.52 -24.78 2.79
C SER A 85 17.86 -25.61 4.02
N LYS A 86 16.85 -25.96 4.85
CA LYS A 86 17.05 -26.86 5.99
C LYS A 86 17.37 -28.29 5.57
N ILE A 87 16.72 -28.80 4.51
CA ILE A 87 16.96 -30.16 3.98
C ILE A 87 18.37 -30.28 3.41
N PHE A 88 18.86 -29.26 2.70
CA PHE A 88 20.20 -29.26 2.10
C PHE A 88 21.33 -29.02 3.10
N GLY A 89 21.04 -28.98 4.40
CA GLY A 89 22.08 -28.83 5.42
C GLY A 89 22.77 -27.47 5.41
N ALA A 90 22.21 -26.46 4.73
CA ALA A 90 22.63 -25.07 4.80
C ALA A 90 22.21 -24.48 6.15
N ALA A 91 22.74 -25.05 7.24
CA ALA A 91 22.57 -24.55 8.57
C ALA A 91 23.52 -23.36 8.74
N SER A 92 22.97 -22.15 8.65
CA SER A 92 23.37 -20.96 9.42
C SER A 92 24.29 -19.87 8.87
N SER A 93 25.01 -19.95 7.74
CA SER A 93 25.93 -18.85 7.40
C SER A 93 25.35 -17.68 6.59
N ASP A 94 24.47 -17.89 5.61
CA ASP A 94 24.12 -16.79 4.67
C ASP A 94 22.61 -16.56 4.51
N ALA A 95 21.90 -16.54 5.64
CA ALA A 95 20.48 -16.18 5.66
C ALA A 95 20.20 -14.70 5.30
N ALA A 96 21.24 -13.91 5.05
CA ALA A 96 21.13 -12.51 4.64
C ALA A 96 20.83 -12.35 3.14
N ASP A 97 21.37 -13.22 2.29
CA ASP A 97 21.34 -13.01 0.83
C ASP A 97 19.94 -13.15 0.22
N TYR A 98 19.18 -14.16 0.64
CA TYR A 98 17.81 -14.31 0.14
C TYR A 98 16.84 -13.27 0.71
N LYS A 99 17.14 -12.65 1.87
CA LYS A 99 16.29 -11.59 2.44
C LYS A 99 16.29 -10.35 1.54
N TRP A 100 17.44 -9.99 0.98
CA TRP A 100 17.55 -8.85 0.07
C TRP A 100 16.77 -9.09 -1.23
N ILE A 101 16.93 -10.26 -1.84
CA ILE A 101 16.19 -10.64 -3.05
C ILE A 101 14.68 -10.62 -2.78
N LEU A 102 14.24 -11.19 -1.67
CA LEU A 102 12.84 -11.21 -1.24
C LEU A 102 12.30 -9.79 -1.06
N PHE A 103 13.07 -8.91 -0.42
CA PHE A 103 12.70 -7.50 -0.26
C PHE A 103 12.53 -6.80 -1.61
N VAL A 104 13.48 -6.97 -2.54
CA VAL A 104 13.39 -6.40 -3.90
C VAL A 104 12.13 -6.92 -4.62
N VAL A 105 11.84 -8.21 -4.53
CA VAL A 105 10.64 -8.81 -5.14
C VAL A 105 9.36 -8.22 -4.53
N ILE A 106 9.28 -8.07 -3.20
CA ILE A 106 8.13 -7.43 -2.53
C ILE A 106 7.95 -5.99 -3.04
N VAL A 107 9.04 -5.22 -3.13
CA VAL A 107 8.99 -3.83 -3.59
C VAL A 107 8.50 -3.76 -5.04
N ILE A 108 8.99 -4.64 -5.92
CA ILE A 108 8.52 -4.71 -7.31
C ILE A 108 7.03 -5.03 -7.38
N ILE A 109 6.57 -6.05 -6.65
CA ILE A 109 5.15 -6.43 -6.59
C ILE A 109 4.30 -5.26 -6.10
N PHE A 110 4.77 -4.53 -5.08
CA PHE A 110 4.07 -3.37 -4.54
C PHE A 110 3.98 -2.24 -5.57
N ILE A 111 5.08 -1.91 -6.25
CA ILE A 111 5.11 -0.86 -7.28
C ILE A 111 4.20 -1.23 -8.46
N VAL A 112 4.35 -2.43 -9.00
CA VAL A 112 3.57 -2.90 -10.17
C VAL A 112 2.10 -3.03 -9.80
N GLY A 113 1.79 -3.65 -8.66
CA GLY A 113 0.41 -3.80 -8.17
C GLY A 113 -0.25 -2.45 -7.91
N SER A 114 0.47 -1.49 -7.32
CA SER A 114 0.00 -0.13 -7.11
C SER A 114 -0.26 0.60 -8.42
N LEU A 115 0.68 0.55 -9.36
CA LEU A 115 0.54 1.21 -10.66
C LEU A 115 -0.65 0.65 -11.46
N LEU A 116 -0.81 -0.67 -11.49
CA LEU A 116 -1.90 -1.33 -12.19
C LEU A 116 -3.27 -1.03 -11.55
N TYR A 117 -3.33 -0.95 -10.22
CA TYR A 117 -4.55 -0.62 -9.49
C TYR A 117 -4.93 0.85 -9.66
N LEU A 118 -3.97 1.78 -9.48
CA LEU A 118 -4.20 3.21 -9.68
C LEU A 118 -4.65 3.49 -11.10
N ARG A 119 -4.05 2.85 -12.12
CA ARG A 119 -4.48 3.01 -13.53
C ARG A 119 -5.96 2.68 -13.73
N LYS A 120 -6.49 1.68 -13.02
CA LYS A 120 -7.91 1.30 -13.11
C LYS A 120 -8.83 2.31 -12.43
N GLU A 121 -8.43 2.82 -11.27
CA GLU A 121 -9.26 3.75 -10.48
C GLU A 121 -9.22 5.20 -11.00
N THR A 122 -8.11 5.60 -11.64
CA THR A 122 -7.97 6.94 -12.25
C THR A 122 -8.38 6.97 -13.72
N ALA A 123 -8.74 5.83 -14.33
CA ALA A 123 -9.37 5.81 -15.64
C ALA A 123 -10.77 6.40 -15.50
N VAL A 124 -10.89 7.72 -15.72
CA VAL A 124 -12.18 8.41 -15.77
C VAL A 124 -12.94 7.88 -16.99
N PRO A 125 -14.06 7.16 -16.82
CA PRO A 125 -14.87 6.75 -17.96
C PRO A 125 -15.53 8.01 -18.54
N GLY A 126 -15.11 8.40 -19.75
CA GLY A 126 -15.69 9.55 -20.47
C GLY A 126 -14.81 10.79 -20.61
N ASP A 127 -13.49 10.68 -20.45
CA ASP A 127 -12.58 11.77 -20.88
C ASP A 127 -12.54 11.79 -22.42
N LEU A 128 -13.39 12.65 -22.99
CA LEU A 128 -13.47 12.93 -24.40
C LEU A 128 -12.56 14.13 -24.70
N ASP A 129 -11.77 14.05 -25.77
CA ASP A 129 -11.08 15.23 -26.30
C ASP A 129 -12.11 16.32 -26.72
N GLU A 130 -11.66 17.55 -27.04
CA GLU A 130 -12.53 18.63 -27.54
C GLU A 130 -13.32 18.24 -28.82
N GLU A 131 -13.03 17.07 -29.41
CA GLU A 131 -13.66 16.50 -30.60
C GLU A 131 -14.53 15.25 -30.32
N GLY A 132 -14.75 14.87 -29.06
CA GLY A 132 -15.68 13.78 -28.70
C GLY A 132 -15.14 12.36 -28.89
N ARG A 133 -13.82 12.15 -28.93
CA ARG A 133 -13.19 10.83 -29.08
C ARG A 133 -12.69 10.28 -27.74
N GLU A 134 -12.84 8.98 -27.55
CA GLU A 134 -12.23 8.26 -26.41
C GLU A 134 -10.71 8.38 -26.50
N ILE A 135 -10.09 9.04 -25.53
CA ILE A 135 -8.63 9.16 -25.45
C ILE A 135 -8.05 7.78 -25.12
N LYS A 136 -7.55 7.09 -26.15
CA LYS A 136 -6.76 5.87 -25.98
C LYS A 136 -5.33 6.19 -25.51
N GLU A 137 -5.08 5.78 -24.27
CA GLU A 137 -3.88 5.11 -23.76
C GLU A 137 -2.52 5.82 -23.61
N ASP A 138 -2.14 6.87 -24.33
CA ASP A 138 -0.71 7.31 -24.28
C ASP A 138 -0.41 8.65 -23.56
N SER A 139 -1.43 9.41 -23.14
CA SER A 139 -1.24 10.80 -22.68
C SER A 139 -0.92 11.00 -21.19
N TYR A 140 -0.76 9.94 -20.40
CA TYR A 140 -0.40 10.05 -18.96
C TYR A 140 1.11 10.06 -18.69
N LEU A 141 1.94 9.86 -19.72
CA LEU A 141 3.40 10.02 -19.61
C LEU A 141 3.86 11.48 -19.69
N THR A 142 2.94 12.42 -19.87
CA THR A 142 3.26 13.85 -19.77
C THR A 142 3.33 14.22 -18.29
N THR A 143 4.47 13.94 -17.65
CA THR A 143 4.78 14.29 -16.24
C THR A 143 4.45 15.74 -15.89
N SER A 144 4.41 16.65 -16.87
CA SER A 144 3.99 18.04 -16.64
C SER A 144 2.50 18.21 -16.32
N ASN A 145 1.61 17.34 -16.80
CA ASN A 145 0.16 17.45 -16.55
C ASN A 145 -0.28 16.96 -15.17
N PHE A 146 0.55 16.16 -14.49
CA PHE A 146 0.24 15.72 -13.12
C PHE A 146 0.28 16.89 -12.12
N ILE A 147 1.26 17.79 -12.25
CA ILE A 147 1.42 18.95 -11.36
C ILE A 147 0.30 19.99 -11.59
N PHE A 148 -0.20 20.11 -12.83
CA PHE A 148 -1.30 21.01 -13.17
C PHE A 148 -2.69 20.40 -13.02
N HIS A 149 -2.81 19.19 -12.45
CA HIS A 149 -4.12 18.61 -12.20
C HIS A 149 -4.88 19.46 -11.14
N PRO A 150 -6.15 19.86 -11.37
CA PRO A 150 -6.88 20.75 -10.45
C PRO A 150 -6.92 20.25 -9.00
N LYS A 151 -7.01 18.93 -8.80
CA LYS A 151 -6.97 18.30 -7.47
C LYS A 151 -5.58 18.42 -6.80
N VAL A 152 -4.49 18.29 -7.57
CA VAL A 152 -3.12 18.38 -7.05
C VAL A 152 -2.79 19.83 -6.69
N MET A 153 -3.18 20.78 -7.54
CA MET A 153 -3.09 22.21 -7.28
C MET A 153 -3.88 22.62 -6.02
N GLY A 154 -5.07 22.06 -5.82
CA GLY A 154 -5.86 22.27 -4.61
C GLY A 154 -5.15 21.78 -3.33
N ILE A 155 -4.56 20.59 -3.36
CA ILE A 155 -3.81 20.03 -2.21
C ILE A 155 -2.58 20.89 -1.89
N ILE A 156 -1.80 21.27 -2.92
CA ILE A 156 -0.63 22.14 -2.77
C ILE A 156 -1.03 23.50 -2.18
N PHE A 157 -2.12 24.08 -2.66
CA PHE A 157 -2.63 25.35 -2.16
C PHE A 157 -3.03 25.27 -0.68
N ILE A 158 -3.78 24.24 -0.28
CA ILE A 158 -4.18 24.04 1.12
C ILE A 158 -2.97 23.82 2.02
N LEU A 159 -1.98 23.03 1.57
CA LEU A 159 -0.73 22.81 2.30
C LEU A 159 0.03 24.11 2.53
N LEU A 160 0.12 24.95 1.49
CA LEU A 160 0.79 26.25 1.55
C LEU A 160 0.08 27.17 2.55
N VAL A 161 -1.25 27.26 2.50
CA VAL A 161 -2.05 28.03 3.48
C VAL A 161 -1.84 27.51 4.90
N ALA A 162 -1.81 26.20 5.12
CA ALA A 162 -1.56 25.60 6.43
C ALA A 162 -0.16 25.95 6.97
N ILE A 163 0.88 25.88 6.13
CA ILE A 163 2.25 26.25 6.49
C ILE A 163 2.33 27.72 6.93
N PHE A 164 1.74 28.64 6.16
CA PHE A 164 1.72 30.06 6.52
C PHE A 164 0.94 30.33 7.80
N THR A 165 -0.18 29.63 8.00
CA THR A 165 -0.99 29.76 9.23
C THR A 165 -0.19 29.35 10.45
N VAL A 166 0.52 28.21 10.38
CA VAL A 166 1.38 27.74 11.48
C VAL A 166 2.58 28.68 11.69
N ALA A 167 3.22 29.14 10.62
CA ALA A 167 4.37 30.05 10.70
C ALA A 167 4.00 31.39 11.35
N LEU A 168 2.86 31.99 10.98
CA LEU A 168 2.37 33.23 11.59
C LEU A 168 1.95 33.04 13.05
N LEU A 169 1.42 31.87 13.40
CA LEU A 169 1.06 31.55 14.78
C LEU A 169 2.31 31.35 15.64
N ALA A 170 3.32 30.65 15.13
CA ALA A 170 4.58 30.38 15.82
C ALA A 170 5.49 31.62 15.95
N GLY A 171 5.45 32.54 14.97
CA GLY A 171 6.24 33.78 15.00
C GLY A 171 5.81 34.80 16.07
N LYS A 172 4.62 34.64 16.68
CA LYS A 172 4.06 35.59 17.65
C LYS A 172 4.45 35.29 19.11
N THR A 173 5.21 34.23 19.37
CA THR A 173 5.64 33.80 20.72
C THR A 173 7.06 34.24 21.12
N THR A 174 7.62 35.24 20.44
CA THR A 174 8.84 35.98 20.84
C THR A 174 8.56 37.47 20.77
#